data_AF-A0A484LA69-F1
#
_entry.id   AF-A0A484LA69-F1
#
_cell.length_a   1.000
_cell.length_b   1.000
_cell.length_c   1.000
_cell.angle_alpha   90.00
_cell.angle_beta   90.00
_cell.angle_gamma   90.00
#
_symmetry.space_group_name_H-M   'P 1'
#
loop_
_entity.id
_entity.type
_entity.pdbx_description
1 polymer ?
#
loop_
_entity_poly.entity_id
_entity_poly.type
_entity_poly.pdbx_seq_one_letter_code
_entity_poly.pdbx_strand_id
1 'polypeptide(L)'
;MFSRIAQSGGSRDEEALIMAALQRSPTVFRARNSVFIGQEGDVSVLDVGQLKEEEQVQVLEKLVTAINEDTEAFFRRVRRRFEA
;
A
#
# COMPACT_ATOMS: atom_id res chain seq x y z
N MET A 1 18.08 -11.97 2.03
CA MET A 1 18.79 -11.92 0.74
C MET A 1 17.84 -11.37 -0.32
N PHE A 2 17.89 -10.07 -0.60
CA PHE A 2 17.25 -9.52 -1.82
C PHE A 2 18.36 -9.47 -2.88
N SER A 3 18.36 -10.46 -3.78
CA SER A 3 19.37 -10.53 -4.84
C SER A 3 19.24 -9.28 -5.72
N ARG A 4 20.39 -8.63 -5.96
CA ARG A 4 20.54 -7.53 -6.93
C ARG A 4 19.74 -7.86 -8.18
N ILE A 5 18.71 -7.05 -8.47
CA ILE A 5 18.14 -7.00 -9.81
C ILE A 5 19.30 -6.47 -10.66
N ALA A 6 19.89 -7.40 -11.41
CA ALA A 6 21.00 -7.13 -12.30
C ALA A 6 20.57 -5.99 -13.23
N GLN A 7 21.37 -4.93 -13.25
CA GLN A 7 21.43 -4.03 -14.40
C GLN A 7 21.90 -4.88 -15.59
N SER A 8 20.95 -5.52 -16.25
CA SER A 8 21.12 -6.14 -17.55
C SER A 8 20.18 -5.38 -18.47
N GLY A 9 20.71 -4.81 -19.55
CA GLY A 9 19.95 -4.10 -20.57
C GLY A 9 19.03 -5.04 -21.34
N GLY A 10 17.94 -5.48 -20.70
CA GLY A 10 16.82 -6.14 -21.35
C GLY A 10 16.11 -5.16 -22.28
N SER A 11 15.59 -5.64 -23.39
CA SER A 11 14.76 -4.80 -24.26
C SER A 11 13.54 -4.30 -23.49
N ARG A 12 12.90 -3.21 -23.94
CA ARG A 12 11.64 -2.71 -23.34
C ARG A 12 10.58 -3.80 -23.17
N ASP A 13 10.60 -4.82 -24.01
CA ASP A 13 9.68 -5.95 -23.95
C ASP A 13 9.96 -6.85 -22.73
N GLU A 14 11.23 -7.06 -22.38
CA GLU A 14 11.62 -7.82 -21.19
C GLU A 14 11.27 -7.06 -19.90
N GLU A 15 11.52 -5.75 -19.86
CA GLU A 15 11.10 -4.88 -18.77
C GLU A 15 9.56 -4.88 -18.61
N ALA A 16 8.81 -4.83 -19.72
CA ALA A 16 7.35 -4.89 -19.70
C ALA A 16 6.83 -6.24 -19.15
N LEU A 17 7.48 -7.35 -19.52
CA LEU A 17 7.15 -8.68 -19.00
C LEU A 17 7.43 -8.79 -17.49
N ILE A 18 8.55 -8.25 -17.02
CA ILE A 18 8.90 -8.19 -15.59
C ILE A 18 7.86 -7.34 -14.84
N MET A 19 7.47 -6.19 -15.38
CA MET A 19 6.42 -5.36 -14.79
C MET A 19 5.07 -6.09 -14.74
N ALA A 20 4.70 -6.82 -15.79
CA ALA A 20 3.47 -7.61 -15.82
C ALA A 20 3.48 -8.74 -14.77
N ALA A 21 4.62 -9.41 -14.58
CA ALA A 21 4.78 -10.42 -13.54
C ALA A 21 4.70 -9.82 -12.12
N LEU A 22 5.31 -8.64 -11.91
CA LEU A 22 5.23 -7.92 -10.64
C LEU A 22 3.80 -7.50 -10.31
N GLN A 23 3.03 -6.96 -11.27
CA GLN A 23 1.62 -6.58 -11.07
C GLN A 23 0.74 -7.77 -10.66
N ARG A 24 1.12 -8.99 -11.05
CA ARG A 24 0.44 -10.24 -10.67
C ARG A 24 0.95 -10.83 -9.36
N SER A 25 2.00 -10.26 -8.77
CA SER A 25 2.59 -10.82 -7.55
C SER A 25 1.67 -10.61 -6.34
N PRO A 26 1.62 -11.57 -5.40
CA PRO A 26 0.87 -11.41 -4.15
C PRO A 26 1.32 -10.19 -3.34
N THR A 27 2.59 -9.81 -3.45
CA THR A 27 3.17 -8.66 -2.75
C THR A 27 2.61 -7.35 -3.29
N VAL A 28 2.54 -7.19 -4.60
CA VAL A 28 1.94 -6.00 -5.23
C VAL A 28 0.44 -5.95 -4.96
N PHE A 29 -0.26 -7.10 -5.05
CA PHE A 29 -1.67 -7.17 -4.67
C PHE A 29 -1.88 -6.70 -3.21
N ARG A 30 -1.08 -7.16 -2.25
CA ARG A 30 -1.18 -6.72 -0.85
C ARG A 30 -0.75 -5.27 -0.61
N ALA A 31 0.19 -4.74 -1.39
CA ALA A 31 0.61 -3.36 -1.28
C ALA A 31 -0.45 -2.39 -1.83
N ARG A 32 -1.19 -2.82 -2.84
CA ARG A 32 -2.21 -2.02 -3.53
C ARG A 32 -3.59 -2.11 -2.86
N ASN A 33 -3.85 -3.22 -2.18
CA ASN A 33 -5.09 -3.43 -1.44
C ASN A 33 -4.90 -3.17 0.06
N SER A 34 -5.72 -2.29 0.64
CA SER A 34 -5.73 -2.02 2.06
C SER A 34 -6.89 -2.74 2.75
N VAL A 35 -6.72 -3.05 4.04
CA VAL A 35 -7.81 -3.55 4.88
C VAL A 35 -8.56 -2.34 5.42
N PHE A 36 -9.84 -2.25 5.10
CA PHE A 36 -10.75 -1.25 5.60
C PHE A 36 -11.66 -1.86 6.66
N ILE A 37 -11.83 -1.14 7.76
CA ILE A 37 -12.78 -1.48 8.81
C ILE A 37 -13.85 -0.38 8.79
N GLY A 38 -15.07 -0.75 8.42
CA GLY A 38 -16.20 0.16 8.37
C GLY A 38 -16.69 0.54 9.78
N GLN A 39 -17.66 1.46 9.84
CA GLN A 39 -18.15 2.00 11.11
C GLN A 39 -18.85 0.94 11.96
N GLU A 40 -19.42 -0.10 11.33
CA GLU A 40 -20.06 -1.22 12.03
C GLU A 40 -19.09 -2.36 12.36
N GLY A 41 -17.79 -2.18 12.09
CA GLY A 41 -16.75 -3.18 12.34
C GLY A 41 -16.63 -4.23 11.23
N ASP A 42 -17.29 -4.04 10.09
CA ASP A 42 -17.15 -4.87 8.91
C ASP A 42 -15.75 -4.70 8.30
N VAL A 43 -15.09 -5.82 7.99
CA VAL A 43 -13.75 -5.84 7.40
C VAL A 43 -13.87 -6.09 5.91
N SER A 44 -13.41 -5.14 5.10
CA SER A 44 -13.34 -5.26 3.65
C SER A 44 -11.91 -5.03 3.15
N VAL A 45 -11.61 -5.57 1.97
CA VAL A 45 -10.34 -5.36 1.27
C VAL A 45 -10.64 -4.40 0.12
N LEU A 46 -10.00 -3.22 0.13
CA LEU A 46 -10.20 -2.17 -0.86
C LEU A 46 -8.95 -2.03 -1.74
N ASP A 47 -9.11 -1.99 -3.06
CA ASP A 47 -8.04 -1.55 -3.97
C ASP A 47 -7.94 -0.03 -3.89
N VAL A 48 -6.86 0.47 -3.28
CA VAL A 48 -6.62 1.91 -3.10
C VAL A 48 -6.57 2.64 -4.44
N GLY A 49 -6.15 1.96 -5.51
CA GLY A 49 -6.09 2.52 -6.86
C GLY A 49 -7.42 2.57 -7.61
N GLN A 50 -8.51 2.02 -7.06
CA GLN A 50 -9.85 2.02 -7.65
C GLN A 50 -10.88 2.81 -6.83
N LEU A 51 -10.44 3.53 -5.79
CA LEU A 51 -11.31 4.36 -4.97
C LEU A 51 -11.88 5.52 -5.80
N LYS A 52 -13.19 5.75 -5.68
CA LYS A 52 -13.83 6.96 -6.23
C LYS A 52 -13.39 8.20 -5.44
N GLU A 53 -13.51 9.39 -6.03
CA GLU A 53 -13.11 10.65 -5.38
C GLU A 53 -13.74 10.83 -4.00
N GLU A 54 -15.02 10.52 -3.83
CA GLU A 54 -15.73 10.60 -2.55
C GLU A 54 -15.13 9.64 -1.49
N GLU A 55 -14.79 8.42 -1.91
CA GLU A 55 -14.19 7.41 -1.03
C GLU A 55 -12.76 7.80 -0.65
N GLN A 56 -12.01 8.41 -1.57
CA GLN A 56 -10.67 8.93 -1.29
C GLN A 56 -10.70 10.04 -0.22
N VAL A 57 -11.66 10.97 -0.32
CA VAL A 57 -11.85 12.03 0.68
C VAL A 57 -12.16 11.43 2.06
N GLN A 58 -13.08 10.47 2.14
CA GLN A 58 -13.42 9.82 3.41
C GLN A 58 -12.23 9.07 4.04
N VAL A 59 -11.42 8.39 3.22
CA VAL A 59 -10.19 7.72 3.70
C VAL A 59 -9.18 8.74 4.23
N LEU A 60 -8.98 9.85 3.52
CA LEU A 60 -8.08 10.92 3.94
C LEU A 60 -8.56 11.57 5.24
N GLU A 61 -9.84 11.88 5.38
CA GLU A 61 -10.43 12.42 6.61
C GLU A 61 -10.23 11.49 7.80
N LYS A 62 -10.44 10.18 7.63
CA LYS A 62 -10.18 9.18 8.67
C LYS A 62 -8.71 9.11 9.05
N LEU A 63 -7.80 9.14 8.07
CA LEU A 63 -6.35 9.12 8.31
C LEU A 63 -5.90 10.36 9.09
N VAL A 64 -6.37 11.55 8.68
CA VAL A 64 -6.06 12.82 9.34
C VAL A 64 -6.61 12.83 10.77
N THR A 65 -7.85 12.38 10.96
CA THR A 65 -8.47 12.30 12.29
C THR A 65 -7.71 11.35 13.21
N ALA A 66 -7.35 10.15 12.75
CA ALA A 66 -6.59 9.17 13.53
C ALA A 66 -5.19 9.68 13.92
N ILE A 67 -4.57 10.52 13.09
CA ILE A 67 -3.29 11.17 13.40
C ILE A 67 -3.49 12.27 14.43
N ASN A 68 -4.56 13.07 14.33
CA ASN A 68 -4.83 14.16 15.26
C ASN A 68 -5.17 13.69 16.68
N GLU A 69 -5.72 12.47 16.83
CA GLU A 69 -6.02 11.90 18.15
C GLU A 69 -4.75 11.53 18.95
N ASP A 70 -3.73 10.95 18.31
CA ASP A 70 -2.45 10.62 18.95
C ASP A 70 -1.30 10.52 17.92
N THR A 71 -0.82 11.70 17.52
CA THR A 71 0.23 11.84 16.51
C THR A 71 1.53 11.16 16.95
N GLU A 72 1.86 11.22 18.24
CA GLU A 72 3.09 10.66 18.79
C GLU A 72 3.07 9.13 18.75
N ALA A 73 1.97 8.48 19.14
CA ALA A 73 1.84 7.03 19.05
C ALA A 73 1.79 6.54 17.60
N PHE A 74 1.21 7.31 16.68
CA PHE A 74 1.25 7.01 15.25
C PHE A 74 2.69 6.94 14.73
N PHE A 75 3.48 8.02 14.87
CA PHE A 75 4.87 8.04 14.37
C PHE A 75 5.76 7.02 15.08
N ARG A 76 5.54 6.75 16.37
CA ARG A 76 6.24 5.70 17.11
C ARG A 76 5.97 4.30 16.56
N ARG A 77 4.75 4.02 16.08
CA ARG A 77 4.40 2.75 15.41
C ARG A 77 5.03 2.65 14.03
N VAL A 78 5.04 3.75 13.27
CA VAL A 78 5.70 3.80 11.95
C VAL A 78 7.20 3.54 12.09
N ARG A 79 7.87 4.25 13.01
CA ARG A 79 9.31 4.11 13.26
C ARG A 79 9.70 2.68 13.65
N ARG A 80 8.91 2.03 14.51
CA ARG A 80 9.12 0.62 14.88
C ARG A 80 9.05 -0.38 13.71
N ARG A 81 8.37 -0.04 12.60
CA ARG A 81 8.33 -0.90 11.41
C ARG A 81 9.61 -0.83 10.57
N PHE A 82 10.42 0.21 10.73
CA PHE A 82 11.66 0.41 9.99
C PHE A 82 12.92 0.10 10.81
N GLU A 83 12.79 0.03 12.14
CA GLU A 83 13.89 -0.33 13.06
C GLU A 83 14.00 -1.84 13.33
N ALA A 84 13.13 -2.66 12.72
CA ALA A 84 13.14 -4.14 12.79
C ALA A 84 13.68 -4.76 11.50
#